data_AF-A0A1I3PST1-F1
#
_entry.id   AF-A0A1I3PST1-F1
#
_cell.length_a   1.000
_cell.length_b   1.000
_cell.length_c   1.000
_cell.angle_alpha   90.00
_cell.angle_beta   90.00
_cell.angle_gamma   90.00
#
_symmetry.space_group_name_H-M   'P 1'
#
loop_
_entity.id
_entity.type
_entity.pdbx_description
1 polymer ?
#
loop_
_entity_poly.entity_id
_entity_poly.type
_entity_poly.pdbx_seq_one_letter_code
_entity_poly.pdbx_strand_id
1 'polypeptide(L)'
;MEHLLRVINESDRQTLAWLRTHVGDARVAAAARHLASRADTGNTGNAGNANSPRKPYVSAVCRYLGVWPPAPDTPRLADDDHATGDRYLAQIRELLKRRGGTDMQAG
;
A
#
# COMPACT_ATOMS: atom_id res chain seq x y z
N MET A 1 -4.07 -13.80 10.74
CA MET A 1 -4.42 -12.41 11.12
C MET A 1 -4.22 -11.41 9.98
N GLU A 2 -3.29 -11.68 9.06
CA GLU A 2 -2.97 -10.82 7.91
C GLU A 2 -4.14 -10.61 6.94
N HIS A 3 -5.13 -11.52 6.96
CA HIS A 3 -6.38 -11.39 6.20
C HIS A 3 -7.31 -10.29 6.73
N LEU A 4 -7.08 -9.76 7.93
CA LEU A 4 -7.91 -8.73 8.57
C LEU A 4 -7.52 -7.31 8.14
N LEU A 5 -6.30 -7.12 7.62
CA LEU A 5 -5.77 -5.81 7.26
C LEU A 5 -5.52 -5.71 5.77
N ARG A 6 -5.69 -4.51 5.24
CA ARG A 6 -5.29 -4.21 3.87
C ARG A 6 -3.80 -3.86 3.87
N VAL A 7 -2.99 -4.80 3.39
CA VAL A 7 -1.54 -4.64 3.17
C VAL A 7 -1.34 -4.35 1.69
N ILE A 8 -0.80 -3.17 1.35
CA ILE A 8 -0.60 -2.74 -0.04
C ILE A 8 0.89 -2.73 -0.39
N ASN A 9 1.74 -2.29 0.54
CA ASN A 9 3.17 -2.09 0.31
C ASN A 9 4.05 -2.94 1.24
N GLU A 10 5.34 -3.04 0.92
CA GLU A 10 6.32 -3.70 1.78
C GLU A 10 6.45 -3.01 3.14
N SER A 11 6.36 -1.67 3.17
CA SER A 11 6.34 -0.90 4.41
C SER A 11 5.14 -1.26 5.31
N ASP A 12 4.00 -1.64 4.73
CA ASP A 12 2.85 -2.13 5.51
C ASP A 12 3.13 -3.49 6.12
N ARG A 13 3.85 -4.38 5.40
CA ARG A 13 4.29 -5.68 5.92
C ARG A 13 5.28 -5.51 7.07
N GLN A 14 6.28 -4.65 6.92
CA GLN A 14 7.23 -4.31 7.98
C GLN A 14 6.53 -3.74 9.21
N THR A 15 5.59 -2.80 8.99
CA THR A 15 4.79 -2.22 10.09
C THR A 15 3.97 -3.27 10.80
N LEU A 16 3.35 -4.20 10.05
CA LEU A 16 2.61 -5.30 10.63
C LEU A 16 3.51 -6.23 11.45
N ALA A 17 4.69 -6.60 10.93
CA ALA A 17 5.65 -7.41 11.67
C ALA A 17 6.07 -6.72 12.98
N TRP A 18 6.34 -5.41 12.96
CA TRP A 18 6.66 -4.64 14.15
C TRP A 18 5.52 -4.65 15.17
N LEU A 19 4.28 -4.39 14.72
CA LEU A 19 3.09 -4.42 15.57
C LEU A 19 2.89 -5.78 16.25
N ARG A 20 3.12 -6.87 15.52
CA ARG A 20 3.00 -8.22 16.05
C ARG A 20 4.02 -8.49 17.15
N THR A 21 5.26 -8.04 16.97
CA THR A 21 6.33 -8.20 17.94
C THR A 21 6.16 -7.32 19.18
N HIS A 22 5.72 -6.06 19.03
CA HIS A 22 5.70 -5.07 20.12
C HIS A 22 4.34 -4.93 20.82
N VAL A 23 3.24 -5.07 20.08
CA VAL A 23 1.88 -4.90 20.61
C VAL A 23 1.20 -6.24 20.87
N GLY A 24 1.61 -7.28 20.14
CA GLY A 24 1.10 -8.63 20.28
C GLY A 24 -0.10 -8.90 19.39
N ASP A 25 -0.16 -10.14 18.90
CA ASP A 25 -1.08 -10.55 17.87
C ASP A 25 -2.57 -10.35 18.26
N ALA A 26 -2.92 -10.64 19.51
CA ALA A 26 -4.30 -10.52 20.00
C ALA A 26 -4.82 -9.08 20.00
N ARG A 27 -4.00 -8.10 20.40
CA ARG A 27 -4.39 -6.68 20.44
C ARG A 27 -4.53 -6.10 19.05
N VAL A 28 -3.64 -6.47 18.13
CA VAL A 28 -3.72 -6.06 16.73
C VAL A 28 -4.98 -6.63 16.08
N ALA A 29 -5.31 -7.90 16.33
CA ALA A 29 -6.53 -8.53 15.82
C ALA A 29 -7.81 -7.88 16.37
N ALA A 30 -7.84 -7.54 17.66
CA ALA A 30 -8.97 -6.86 18.30
C ALA A 30 -9.19 -5.45 17.72
N ALA A 31 -8.11 -4.68 17.56
CA ALA A 31 -8.14 -3.35 16.94
C ALA A 31 -8.61 -3.42 15.47
N ALA A 32 -8.10 -4.38 14.70
CA ALA A 32 -8.50 -4.59 13.31
C ALA A 32 -10.00 -4.91 13.18
N ARG A 33 -10.53 -5.77 14.06
CA ARG A 33 -11.96 -6.12 14.08
C ARG A 33 -12.84 -4.94 14.49
N HIS A 34 -12.43 -4.18 15.50
CA HIS A 34 -13.14 -2.98 15.95
C HIS A 34 -13.20 -1.89 14.87
N LEU A 35 -12.13 -1.74 14.09
CA LEU A 35 -12.09 -0.82 12.96
C LEU A 35 -12.91 -1.33 11.76
N ALA A 36 -12.89 -2.64 11.50
CA ALA A 36 -13.72 -3.24 10.45
C ALA A 36 -15.23 -3.10 10.74
N SER A 37 -15.65 -3.19 12.00
CA SER A 37 -17.03 -2.96 12.45
C SER A 37 -17.41 -1.48 12.61
N ARG A 38 -16.52 -0.55 12.23
CA ARG A 38 -16.77 0.90 12.24
C ARG A 38 -16.75 1.48 10.82
N ALA A 39 -16.08 0.80 9.90
CA ALA A 39 -15.98 1.17 8.48
C ALA A 39 -17.28 0.93 7.69
N ASP A 40 -18.24 0.21 8.28
CA ASP A 40 -19.64 0.11 7.86
C ASP A 40 -20.43 1.41 8.09
N THR A 41 -19.97 2.30 8.97
CA THR A 41 -20.75 3.47 9.45
C THR A 41 -20.19 4.83 8.98
N GLY A 42 -19.22 4.86 8.07
CA GLY A 42 -18.90 6.06 7.29
C GLY A 42 -17.50 6.64 7.46
N ASN A 43 -17.12 7.37 6.41
CA ASN A 43 -15.87 8.12 6.22
C ASN A 43 -14.60 7.27 5.99
N THR A 44 -14.45 6.74 4.77
CA THR A 44 -13.14 6.62 4.09
C THR A 44 -13.38 6.41 2.59
N GLY A 45 -12.93 7.36 1.77
CA GLY A 45 -13.29 7.51 0.35
C GLY A 45 -12.74 6.47 -0.63
N ASN A 46 -13.16 5.21 -0.53
CA ASN A 46 -12.96 4.20 -1.57
C ASN A 46 -14.17 3.23 -1.63
N ALA A 47 -15.28 3.72 -2.19
CA ALA A 47 -16.48 2.93 -2.45
C ALA A 47 -16.21 1.91 -3.57
N GLY A 48 -15.76 0.71 -3.20
CA GLY A 48 -15.54 -0.38 -4.14
C GLY A 48 -15.98 -1.71 -3.53
N ASN A 49 -17.24 -2.07 -3.81
CA ASN A 49 -17.97 -3.27 -3.38
C ASN A 49 -18.66 -3.17 -2.00
N ALA A 50 -19.97 -3.46 -2.00
CA ALA A 50 -20.87 -3.37 -0.85
C ALA A 50 -21.05 -4.71 -0.11
N ASN A 51 -20.28 -5.74 -0.46
CA ASN A 51 -20.47 -7.12 0.03
C ASN A 51 -19.25 -7.69 0.78
N SER A 52 -18.16 -6.94 0.91
CA SER A 52 -17.00 -7.35 1.69
C SER A 52 -16.79 -6.40 2.87
N PRO A 53 -16.65 -6.90 4.11
CA PRO A 53 -16.24 -6.07 5.24
C PRO A 53 -14.93 -5.37 4.87
N ARG A 54 -14.93 -4.03 4.91
CA ARG A 54 -13.81 -3.20 4.44
C ARG A 54 -12.65 -3.37 5.41
N LYS A 55 -11.63 -4.10 4.96
CA LYS A 55 -10.41 -4.34 5.73
C LYS A 55 -9.71 -3.00 6.02
N PRO A 56 -9.49 -2.63 7.29
CA PRO A 56 -8.83 -1.38 7.64
C PRO A 56 -7.36 -1.39 7.18
N TYR A 57 -6.84 -0.19 6.89
CA TYR A 57 -5.43 0.03 6.61
C TYR A 57 -4.58 -0.15 7.87
N VAL A 58 -3.32 -0.57 7.69
CA VAL A 58 -2.37 -0.72 8.80
C VAL A 58 -2.14 0.60 9.54
N SER A 59 -2.15 1.74 8.83
CA SER A 59 -2.04 3.08 9.41
C SER A 59 -3.18 3.43 10.38
N ALA A 60 -4.41 3.02 10.07
CA ALA A 60 -5.58 3.24 10.93
C ALA A 60 -5.45 2.45 12.24
N VAL A 61 -4.91 1.23 12.17
CA VAL A 61 -4.65 0.38 13.34
C VAL A 61 -3.56 0.99 14.22
N CYS A 62 -2.48 1.49 13.63
CA CYS A 62 -1.41 2.17 14.38
C CYS A 62 -1.96 3.38 15.15
N ARG A 63 -2.77 4.20 14.46
CA ARG A 63 -3.41 5.38 15.05
C ARG A 63 -4.40 5.00 16.17
N TYR A 64 -5.18 3.95 15.99
CA TYR A 64 -6.12 3.46 17.02
C TYR A 64 -5.39 2.90 18.25
N LEU A 65 -4.29 2.19 18.04
CA LEU A 65 -3.46 1.64 19.11
C LEU A 65 -2.57 2.71 19.77
N GLY A 66 -2.52 3.93 19.24
CA GLY A 66 -1.68 5.01 19.73
C GLY A 66 -0.18 4.71 19.61
N VAL A 67 0.18 3.80 18.71
CA VAL A 67 1.57 3.36 18.51
C VAL A 67 2.11 3.95 17.23
N TRP A 68 3.33 4.45 17.32
CA TRP A 68 4.09 4.88 16.15
C TRP A 68 5.12 3.81 15.83
N PRO A 69 4.95 3.02 14.76
CA PRO A 69 6.01 2.13 14.32
C PRO A 69 7.26 2.97 14.02
N PRO A 70 8.47 2.49 14.33
CA PRO A 70 9.70 3.14 13.90
C PRO A 70 9.61 3.36 12.38
N ALA A 71 10.11 4.50 11.91
CA ALA A 71 10.16 4.78 10.48
C ALA A 71 10.68 3.52 9.78
N PRO A 72 9.98 3.02 8.74
CA PRO A 72 10.34 1.76 8.14
C PRO A 72 11.84 1.81 7.85
N ASP A 73 12.54 0.75 8.23
CA ASP A 73 13.86 0.42 7.71
C ASP A 73 13.66 0.07 6.23
N THR A 74 13.16 1.03 5.44
CA THR A 74 13.48 1.11 4.05
C THR A 74 14.97 1.39 4.08
N PRO A 75 15.86 0.45 3.68
CA PRO A 75 17.14 0.89 3.16
C PRO A 75 16.78 1.99 2.17
N ARG A 76 17.20 3.22 2.46
CA ARG A 76 17.09 4.31 1.47
C ARG A 76 17.61 3.69 0.19
N LEU A 77 16.75 3.65 -0.81
CA LEU A 77 16.96 3.28 -2.21
C LEU A 77 18.33 3.78 -2.70
N ALA A 78 19.40 3.11 -2.27
CA ALA A 78 20.78 3.50 -2.53
C ALA A 78 21.47 2.45 -3.39
N ASP A 79 20.77 1.35 -3.71
CA ASP A 79 21.32 0.27 -4.51
C ASP A 79 20.25 -0.61 -5.18
N ASP A 80 19.04 -0.06 -5.41
CA ASP A 80 18.11 -0.77 -6.31
C ASP A 80 18.63 -0.61 -7.73
N ASP A 81 19.02 -1.72 -8.35
CA ASP A 81 19.43 -1.80 -9.76
C ASP A 81 18.33 -1.25 -10.66
N HIS A 82 18.41 0.06 -10.94
CA HIS A 82 17.45 0.79 -11.76
C HIS A 82 17.53 0.38 -13.23
N ALA A 83 18.43 -0.52 -13.64
CA ALA A 83 18.56 -0.98 -15.02
C ALA A 83 17.24 -1.53 -15.59
N THR A 84 16.44 -2.21 -14.76
CA THR A 84 15.12 -2.69 -15.16
C THR A 84 14.16 -1.53 -15.41
N GLY A 85 14.11 -0.57 -14.47
CA GLY A 85 13.27 0.63 -14.59
C GLY A 85 13.64 1.49 -15.80
N ASP A 86 14.94 1.75 -15.99
CA ASP A 86 15.48 2.51 -17.11
C ASP A 86 15.20 1.84 -18.45
N ARG A 87 15.31 0.51 -18.54
CA ARG A 87 14.97 -0.25 -19.75
C ARG A 87 13.49 -0.06 -20.12
N TYR A 88 12.58 -0.18 -19.16
CA TYR A 88 11.16 0.04 -19.42
C TYR A 88 10.86 1.49 -19.80
N LEU A 89 11.50 2.46 -19.14
CA LEU A 89 11.31 3.87 -19.42
C LEU A 89 11.83 4.25 -20.82
N ALA A 90 12.96 3.67 -21.25
CA ALA A 90 13.47 3.79 -22.61
C ALA A 90 12.51 3.19 -23.64
N GLN A 91 11.94 2.00 -23.38
CA GLN A 91 10.94 1.40 -24.26
C GLN A 91 9.68 2.25 -24.40
N ILE A 92 9.17 2.80 -23.29
CA ILE A 92 8.00 3.69 -23.30
C ILE A 92 8.29 4.95 -24.14
N ARG A 93 9.45 5.58 -23.95
CA ARG A 93 9.87 6.75 -24.73
C ARG A 93 9.93 6.45 -26.23
N GLU A 94 10.44 5.28 -26.61
CA GLU A 94 10.49 4.85 -28.01
C GLU A 94 9.09 4.61 -28.61
N LEU A 95 8.19 3.96 -27.87
CA LEU A 95 6.81 3.77 -28.31
C LEU A 95 6.09 5.11 -28.52
N LEU A 96 6.29 6.06 -27.60
CA LEU A 96 5.70 7.39 -27.69
C LEU A 96 6.27 8.20 -28.87
N LYS A 97 7.58 8.12 -29.13
CA LYS A 97 8.19 8.75 -30.33
C LYS A 97 7.62 8.18 -31.63
N ARG A 98 7.51 6.85 -31.73
CA ARG A 98 6.94 6.18 -32.91
C ARG A 98 5.51 6.64 -33.13
N ARG A 99 4.71 6.68 -32.07
CA ARG A 99 3.30 7.12 -32.15
C ARG A 99 3.18 8.60 -32.52
N GLY A 100 3.95 9.48 -31.88
CA GLY A 100 3.96 10.91 -32.18
C GLY A 100 4.53 11.27 -33.56
N GLY A 101 5.42 10.43 -34.12
CA GLY A 101 5.90 10.57 -35.49
C GLY A 101 4.90 10.09 -36.54
N THR A 102 4.02 9.14 -36.20
CA THR A 102 2.97 8.65 -37.11
C THR A 102 1.86 9.68 -37.28
N ASP A 103 1.54 10.44 -36.23
CA ASP A 103 0.56 11.54 -36.28
C ASP A 103 1.05 12.75 -37.09
N MET A 104 2.36 12.88 -37.35
CA MET A 104 2.94 13.98 -38.14
C MET A 104 3.12 13.63 -39.64
N GLN A 105 2.95 12.37 -40.03
CA GLN A 105 3.12 11.89 -41.42
C GLN A 105 1.79 11.66 -42.16
N ALA A 106 0.65 11.83 -41.48
CA ALA A 106 -0.70 11.67 -42.02
C ALA A 106 -1.48 13.00 -42.08
N GLY A 107 -0.79 14.12 -42.30
CA GLY A 107 -1.35 15.46 -42.52
C GLY A 107 -0.86 16.05 -43.83
#